data_AF-A0A260BBJ6-F1
#
_entry.id   AF-A0A260BBJ6-F1
#
_cell.length_a   1.000
_cell.length_b   1.000
_cell.length_c   1.000
_cell.angle_alpha   90.00
_cell.angle_beta   90.00
_cell.angle_gamma   90.00
#
_symmetry.space_group_name_H-M   'P 1'
#
loop_
_entity.id
_entity.type
_entity.pdbx_description
1 polymer ?
#
loop_
_entity_poly.entity_id
_entity_poly.type
_entity_poly.pdbx_seq_one_letter_code
_entity_poly.pdbx_strand_id
1 'polypeptide(L)'
;MISFRSHSLICAALECTDKESQRLELLWKLSKNENGVELQEREISAVVAAGNPSDDFRRAALVITSALLLMSTLGVLVGLAPGAVARNQLLVDSAQLLFASIAASIFAVTSWRNRTDTLHRVSVLMAIGLGGWAIGQCYWTVAHNAFEDPLPNLELGNIAYYLLPVCAIPALWMRASHLGAIKNRPTAISGLVMVGIAAFATTLAFVTISSSFSTGSQSWVSVMYPTTSMVLAAVAAMPILTAQRDLMTLVLAVGFSGLTISDFAFVIVTTSPGAAGLPAGTTLGYLLFTLAMCCAAVITSVPRTVRSSVSNAKTDSRARDMSQSLSTEAPALGVPDPSPPSSVP
;
A
#
# COMPACT_ATOMS: atom_id res chain seq x y z
N MET A 1 -7.38 17.81 -23.22
CA MET A 1 -7.35 17.52 -21.76
C MET A 1 -6.02 16.87 -21.35
N ILE A 2 -4.90 17.55 -21.59
CA ILE A 2 -3.54 17.12 -21.20
C ILE A 2 -2.85 18.36 -20.62
N SER A 3 -3.04 18.64 -19.32
CA SER A 3 -2.34 19.76 -18.65
C SER A 3 -2.19 19.61 -17.12
N PHE A 4 -2.68 18.52 -16.51
CA PHE A 4 -2.63 18.36 -15.05
C PHE A 4 -1.42 17.57 -14.52
N ARG A 5 -0.66 16.87 -15.38
CA ARG A 5 0.49 16.05 -14.94
C ARG A 5 1.78 16.87 -14.75
N SER A 6 1.98 17.95 -15.50
CA SER A 6 3.16 18.79 -15.40
C SER A 6 3.21 19.55 -14.07
N HIS A 7 2.03 19.97 -13.57
CA HIS A 7 1.95 20.77 -12.34
C HIS A 7 2.37 19.99 -11.08
N SER A 8 2.05 18.70 -11.01
CA SER A 8 2.42 17.86 -9.85
C SER A 8 3.92 17.59 -9.76
N LEU A 9 4.60 17.43 -10.91
CA LEU A 9 6.06 17.25 -10.96
C LEU A 9 6.79 18.55 -10.66
N ILE A 10 6.26 19.68 -11.12
CA ILE A 10 6.79 21.01 -10.81
C ILE A 10 6.61 21.32 -9.31
N CYS A 11 5.46 21.02 -8.71
CA CYS A 11 5.26 21.21 -7.27
C CYS A 11 6.19 20.31 -6.43
N ALA A 12 6.39 19.04 -6.83
CA ALA A 12 7.34 18.16 -6.14
C ALA A 12 8.80 18.61 -6.30
N ALA A 13 9.16 19.18 -7.45
CA ALA A 13 10.48 19.76 -7.69
C ALA A 13 10.70 21.06 -6.89
N LEU A 14 9.69 21.93 -6.82
CA LEU A 14 9.74 23.17 -6.03
C LEU A 14 9.79 22.90 -4.51
N GLU A 15 9.06 21.88 -4.05
CA GLU A 15 9.11 21.43 -2.65
C GLU A 15 10.46 20.75 -2.30
N CYS A 16 11.20 20.28 -3.30
CA CYS A 16 12.57 19.78 -3.14
C CYS A 16 13.57 20.93 -2.97
N THR A 17 13.44 22.01 -3.76
CA THR A 17 14.32 23.18 -3.66
C THR A 17 14.16 23.95 -2.34
N ASP A 18 12.94 24.02 -1.79
CA ASP A 18 12.71 24.68 -0.51
C ASP A 18 13.35 23.93 0.67
N LYS A 19 13.34 22.58 0.61
CA LYS A 19 14.04 21.75 1.60
C LYS A 19 15.55 21.86 1.49
N GLU A 20 16.09 22.05 0.29
CA GLU A 20 17.52 22.29 0.09
C GLU A 20 17.95 23.65 0.65
N SER A 21 17.13 24.69 0.44
CA SER A 21 17.32 26.03 1.03
C SER A 21 17.35 25.97 2.56
N GLN A 22 16.36 25.32 3.18
CA GLN A 22 16.31 25.15 4.65
C GLN A 22 17.51 24.35 5.18
N ARG A 23 17.98 23.34 4.44
CA ARG A 23 19.16 22.54 4.80
C ARG A 23 20.43 23.38 4.77
N LEU A 24 20.61 24.23 3.75
CA LEU A 24 21.74 25.14 3.63
C LEU A 24 21.72 26.22 4.72
N GLU A 25 20.55 26.74 5.07
CA GLU A 25 20.42 27.72 6.17
C GLU A 25 20.74 27.10 7.53
N LEU A 26 20.33 25.86 7.78
CA LEU A 26 20.65 25.12 9.01
C LEU A 26 22.15 24.81 9.10
N LEU A 27 22.77 24.38 8.00
CA LEU A 27 24.23 24.16 7.93
C LEU A 27 25.01 25.46 8.15
N TRP A 28 24.52 26.58 7.61
CA TRP A 28 25.12 27.90 7.84
C TRP A 28 24.99 28.36 9.30
N LYS A 29 23.83 28.15 9.94
CA LYS A 29 23.62 28.47 11.36
C LYS A 29 24.49 27.60 12.28
N LEU A 30 24.63 26.31 11.96
CA LEU A 30 25.49 25.40 12.71
C LEU A 30 26.99 25.72 12.53
N SER A 31 27.39 26.15 11.33
CA SER A 31 28.76 26.60 11.05
C SER A 31 29.21 27.80 11.89
N LYS A 32 28.29 28.60 12.44
CA LYS A 32 28.62 29.78 13.25
C LYS A 32 28.78 29.52 14.74
N ASN A 33 28.49 28.31 15.22
CA ASN A 33 28.49 28.01 16.66
C ASN A 33 29.77 27.26 17.06
N GLU A 34 30.83 28.01 17.38
CA GLU A 34 32.20 27.50 17.61
C GLU A 34 32.34 26.54 18.81
N ASN A 35 31.34 26.47 19.70
CA ASN A 35 31.39 25.62 20.90
C ASN A 35 30.76 24.22 20.72
N GLY A 36 30.37 23.85 19.50
CA GLY A 36 29.55 22.65 19.23
C GLY A 36 30.20 21.53 18.40
N VAL A 37 31.51 21.58 18.15
CA VAL A 37 32.20 20.79 17.10
C VAL A 37 31.98 19.27 17.24
N GLU A 38 31.99 18.70 18.45
CA GLU A 38 31.74 17.26 18.65
C GLU A 38 30.27 16.84 18.49
N LEU A 39 29.33 17.70 18.89
CA LEU A 39 27.89 17.44 18.66
C LEU A 39 27.57 17.54 17.16
N GLN A 40 28.26 18.45 16.49
CA GLN A 40 28.11 18.75 15.07
C GLN A 40 28.61 17.60 14.18
N GLU A 41 29.72 16.94 14.52
CA GLU A 41 30.16 15.73 13.79
C GLU A 41 29.17 14.57 13.94
N ARG A 42 28.57 14.38 15.13
CA ARG A 42 27.56 13.32 15.33
C ARG A 42 26.27 13.62 14.58
N GLU A 43 25.80 14.87 14.59
CA GLU A 43 24.60 15.27 13.85
C GLU A 43 24.83 15.27 12.33
N ILE A 44 25.98 15.73 11.84
CA ILE A 44 26.33 15.69 10.41
C ILE A 44 26.50 14.24 9.96
N SER A 45 27.15 13.38 10.74
CA SER A 45 27.25 11.95 10.43
C SER A 45 25.89 11.27 10.42
N ALA A 46 24.97 11.64 11.32
CA ALA A 46 23.60 11.14 11.32
C ALA A 46 22.78 11.63 10.10
N VAL A 47 23.01 12.88 9.65
CA VAL A 47 22.35 13.46 8.47
C VAL A 47 22.94 12.92 7.16
N VAL A 48 24.23 12.60 7.12
CA VAL A 48 24.88 11.97 5.95
C VAL A 48 24.52 10.47 5.88
N ALA A 49 24.41 9.79 7.01
CA ALA A 49 23.91 8.41 7.10
C ALA A 49 22.41 8.28 6.80
N ALA A 50 21.66 9.40 6.83
CA ALA A 50 20.21 9.43 6.59
C ALA A 50 19.79 8.99 5.18
N GLY A 51 20.74 8.88 4.24
CA GLY A 51 20.46 8.62 2.83
C GLY A 51 19.90 9.87 2.15
N ASN A 52 20.30 10.11 0.91
CA ASN A 52 19.75 11.21 0.14
C ASN A 52 18.29 10.83 -0.19
N PRO A 53 17.26 11.61 0.19
CA PRO A 53 15.85 11.28 -0.10
C PRO A 53 15.58 11.12 -1.61
N SER A 54 16.49 11.62 -2.46
CA SER A 54 16.51 11.37 -3.90
C SER A 54 16.77 9.91 -4.27
N ASP A 55 17.51 9.15 -3.46
CA ASP A 55 17.89 7.77 -3.76
C ASP A 55 16.74 6.78 -3.54
N ASP A 56 15.93 6.97 -2.49
CA ASP A 56 14.73 6.14 -2.26
C ASP A 56 13.69 6.35 -3.36
N PHE A 57 13.50 7.60 -3.78
CA PHE A 57 12.63 7.93 -4.90
C PHE A 57 13.15 7.33 -6.21
N ARG A 58 14.47 7.42 -6.47
CA ARG A 58 15.11 6.80 -7.65
C ARG A 58 14.92 5.28 -7.64
N ARG A 59 15.12 4.60 -6.51
CA ARG A 59 14.91 3.16 -6.38
C ARG A 59 13.45 2.78 -6.64
N ALA A 60 12.50 3.48 -6.03
CA ALA A 60 11.08 3.23 -6.26
C ALA A 60 10.68 3.49 -7.72
N ALA A 61 11.17 4.57 -8.32
CA ALA A 61 10.95 4.87 -9.73
C ALA A 61 11.54 3.78 -10.64
N LEU A 62 12.78 3.33 -10.39
CA LEU A 62 13.41 2.25 -11.13
C LEU A 62 12.62 0.94 -11.03
N VAL A 63 12.13 0.59 -9.85
CA VAL A 63 11.30 -0.61 -9.63
C VAL A 63 9.99 -0.51 -10.42
N ILE A 64 9.30 0.62 -10.33
CA ILE A 64 8.04 0.85 -11.05
C ILE A 64 8.27 0.85 -12.57
N THR A 65 9.30 1.53 -13.06
CA THR A 65 9.63 1.55 -14.48
C THR A 65 10.00 0.16 -14.98
N SER A 66 10.81 -0.59 -14.22
CA SER A 66 11.18 -1.98 -14.57
C SER A 66 9.95 -2.89 -14.61
N ALA A 67 9.04 -2.73 -13.64
CA ALA A 67 7.76 -3.41 -13.62
C ALA A 67 6.91 -3.08 -14.86
N LEU A 68 6.75 -1.80 -15.19
CA LEU A 68 5.98 -1.38 -16.38
C LEU A 68 6.59 -1.90 -17.69
N LEU A 69 7.92 -1.89 -17.81
CA LEU A 69 8.62 -2.47 -18.95
C LEU A 69 8.39 -3.97 -19.06
N LEU A 70 8.41 -4.68 -17.93
CA LEU A 70 8.16 -6.12 -17.88
C LEU A 70 6.70 -6.45 -18.27
N MET A 71 5.72 -5.68 -17.78
CA MET A 71 4.32 -5.79 -18.24
C MET A 71 4.18 -5.55 -19.73
N SER A 72 4.80 -4.48 -20.23
CA SER A 72 4.73 -4.14 -21.64
C SER A 72 5.35 -5.24 -22.50
N THR A 73 6.48 -5.80 -22.06
CA THR A 73 7.14 -6.92 -22.75
C THR A 73 6.26 -8.17 -22.77
N LEU A 74 5.67 -8.54 -21.63
CA LEU A 74 4.74 -9.67 -21.57
C LEU A 74 3.51 -9.45 -22.45
N GLY A 75 2.93 -8.24 -22.43
CA GLY A 75 1.80 -7.88 -23.30
C GLY A 75 2.15 -7.98 -24.78
N VAL A 76 3.35 -7.53 -25.19
CA VAL A 76 3.84 -7.69 -26.57
C VAL A 76 4.03 -9.15 -26.92
N LEU A 77 4.65 -9.96 -26.04
CA LEU A 77 4.86 -11.40 -26.29
C LEU A 77 3.55 -12.17 -26.48
N VAL A 78 2.53 -11.84 -25.68
CA VAL A 78 1.16 -12.39 -25.84
C VAL A 78 0.54 -11.92 -27.16
N GLY A 79 0.69 -10.64 -27.50
CA GLY A 79 0.16 -10.05 -28.73
C GLY A 79 0.82 -10.55 -30.02
N LEU A 80 2.09 -10.98 -29.98
CA LEU A 80 2.82 -11.46 -31.15
C LEU A 80 2.36 -12.84 -31.66
N ALA A 81 1.66 -13.62 -30.84
CA ALA A 81 1.07 -14.89 -31.27
C ALA A 81 -0.33 -15.07 -30.66
N PRO A 82 -1.35 -14.35 -31.17
CA PRO A 82 -2.69 -14.39 -30.58
C PRO A 82 -3.34 -15.79 -30.68
N GLY A 83 -2.93 -16.61 -31.66
CA GLY A 83 -3.38 -17.99 -31.80
C GLY A 83 -2.74 -19.00 -30.83
N ALA A 84 -1.67 -18.64 -30.14
CA ALA A 84 -0.96 -19.52 -29.20
C ALA A 84 -1.57 -19.44 -27.79
N VAL A 85 -2.88 -19.65 -27.67
CA VAL A 85 -3.68 -19.39 -26.45
C VAL A 85 -3.10 -20.10 -25.22
N ALA A 86 -2.87 -21.42 -25.30
CA ALA A 86 -2.33 -22.20 -24.19
C ALA A 86 -0.95 -21.70 -23.72
N ARG A 87 -0.05 -21.39 -24.67
CA ARG A 87 1.29 -20.86 -24.37
C ARG A 87 1.20 -19.49 -23.68
N ASN A 88 0.36 -18.60 -24.20
CA ASN A 88 0.20 -17.25 -23.65
C ASN A 88 -0.40 -17.29 -22.25
N GLN A 89 -1.37 -18.19 -22.04
CA GLN A 89 -1.98 -18.41 -20.73
C GLN A 89 -0.97 -18.93 -19.72
N LEU A 90 -0.20 -19.96 -20.08
CA LEU A 90 0.88 -20.49 -19.24
C LEU A 90 1.91 -19.41 -18.85
N LEU A 91 2.31 -18.57 -19.81
CA LEU A 91 3.25 -17.46 -19.55
C LEU A 91 2.68 -16.47 -18.54
N VAL A 92 1.41 -16.10 -18.69
CA VAL A 92 0.74 -15.15 -17.80
C VAL A 92 0.54 -15.74 -16.41
N ASP A 93 0.10 -16.99 -16.31
CA ASP A 93 -0.09 -17.70 -15.04
C ASP A 93 1.24 -17.87 -14.29
N SER A 94 2.31 -18.23 -15.01
CA SER A 94 3.66 -18.35 -14.44
C SER A 94 4.19 -17.01 -13.93
N ALA A 95 3.98 -15.93 -14.69
CA ALA A 95 4.40 -14.59 -14.30
C ALA A 95 3.64 -14.11 -13.05
N GLN A 96 2.32 -14.33 -12.99
CA GLN A 96 1.51 -14.04 -11.82
C GLN A 96 2.01 -14.79 -10.57
N LEU A 97 2.23 -16.11 -10.69
CA LEU A 97 2.73 -16.95 -9.61
C LEU A 97 4.10 -16.46 -9.12
N LEU A 98 5.01 -16.13 -10.05
CA LEU A 98 6.34 -15.62 -9.73
C LEU A 98 6.27 -14.30 -8.96
N PHE A 99 5.54 -13.30 -9.46
CA PHE A 99 5.47 -11.99 -8.80
C PHE A 99 4.75 -12.05 -7.45
N ALA A 100 3.67 -12.83 -7.33
CA ALA A 100 3.00 -13.03 -6.06
C ALA A 100 3.93 -13.68 -5.02
N SER A 101 4.69 -14.71 -5.43
CA SER A 101 5.64 -15.40 -4.56
C SER A 101 6.79 -14.50 -4.11
N ILE A 102 7.33 -13.69 -5.02
CA ILE A 102 8.35 -12.68 -4.69
C ILE A 102 7.79 -11.65 -3.70
N ALA A 103 6.60 -11.10 -3.98
CA ALA A 103 5.95 -10.12 -3.12
C ALA A 103 5.72 -10.68 -1.71
N ALA A 104 5.15 -11.88 -1.60
CA ALA A 104 4.91 -12.57 -0.33
C ALA A 104 6.23 -12.77 0.44
N SER A 105 7.30 -13.17 -0.24
CA SER A 105 8.62 -13.37 0.35
C SER A 105 9.21 -12.06 0.88
N ILE A 106 9.13 -10.98 0.11
CA ILE A 106 9.63 -9.65 0.53
C ILE A 106 8.83 -9.15 1.74
N PHE A 107 7.51 -9.30 1.76
CA PHE A 107 6.70 -8.95 2.93
C PHE A 107 7.05 -9.80 4.15
N ALA A 108 7.30 -11.10 3.98
CA ALA A 108 7.74 -11.97 5.08
C ALA A 108 9.10 -11.54 5.66
N VAL A 109 10.08 -11.24 4.79
CA VAL A 109 11.40 -10.73 5.21
C VAL A 109 11.28 -9.36 5.87
N THR A 110 10.44 -8.47 5.33
CA THR A 110 10.20 -7.14 5.89
C THR A 110 9.54 -7.23 7.27
N SER A 111 8.59 -8.14 7.42
CA SER A 111 7.99 -8.48 8.71
C SER A 111 9.03 -8.94 9.71
N TRP A 112 9.90 -9.88 9.32
CA TRP A 112 10.94 -10.43 10.19
C TRP A 112 11.89 -9.36 10.71
N ARG A 113 12.22 -8.36 9.88
CA ARG A 113 13.12 -7.24 10.23
C ARG A 113 12.47 -6.22 11.17
N ASN A 114 11.15 -6.02 11.08
CA ASN A 114 10.45 -4.90 11.72
C ASN A 114 9.57 -5.29 12.93
N ARG A 115 9.94 -6.32 13.71
CA ARG A 115 9.07 -7.05 14.66
C ARG A 115 8.20 -6.24 15.63
N THR A 116 8.55 -5.01 15.96
CA THR A 116 7.85 -4.19 16.97
C THR A 116 6.88 -3.17 16.38
N ASP A 117 6.88 -2.95 15.07
CA ASP A 117 6.11 -1.87 14.43
C ASP A 117 4.75 -2.35 13.89
N THR A 118 3.80 -1.42 13.70
CA THR A 118 2.56 -1.65 12.93
C THR A 118 2.88 -2.21 11.54
N LEU A 119 4.01 -1.79 10.95
CA LEU A 119 4.52 -2.34 9.69
C LEU A 119 4.77 -3.85 9.73
N HIS A 120 5.16 -4.42 10.88
CA HIS A 120 5.27 -5.87 11.04
C HIS A 120 3.92 -6.54 10.77
N ARG A 121 2.88 -6.11 11.48
CA ARG A 121 1.54 -6.72 11.40
C ARG A 121 0.96 -6.61 10.00
N VAL A 122 1.11 -5.43 9.37
CA VAL A 122 0.71 -5.22 7.97
C VAL A 122 1.47 -6.17 7.04
N SER A 123 2.79 -6.29 7.21
CA SER A 123 3.62 -7.13 6.35
C SER A 123 3.36 -8.63 6.55
N VAL A 124 3.12 -9.09 7.79
CA VAL A 124 2.72 -10.48 8.06
C VAL A 124 1.43 -10.83 7.34
N LEU A 125 0.40 -9.99 7.50
CA LEU A 125 -0.90 -10.24 6.88
C LEU A 125 -0.81 -10.19 5.36
N MET A 126 -0.08 -9.23 4.78
CA MET A 126 0.15 -9.19 3.33
C MET A 126 0.91 -10.43 2.85
N ALA A 127 1.91 -10.91 3.59
CA ALA A 127 2.65 -12.12 3.24
C ALA A 127 1.76 -13.38 3.27
N ILE A 128 0.94 -13.54 4.31
CA ILE A 128 0.01 -14.68 4.43
C ILE A 128 -1.05 -14.61 3.33
N GLY A 129 -1.66 -13.44 3.12
CA GLY A 129 -2.70 -13.25 2.11
C GLY A 129 -2.18 -13.50 0.68
N LEU A 130 -1.03 -12.93 0.33
CA LEU A 130 -0.40 -13.16 -0.98
C LEU A 130 0.15 -14.57 -1.13
N GLY A 131 0.65 -15.17 -0.06
CA GLY A 131 1.08 -16.58 -0.06
C GLY A 131 -0.09 -17.52 -0.33
N GLY A 132 -1.24 -17.29 0.33
CA GLY A 132 -2.47 -18.02 0.05
C GLY A 132 -2.95 -17.84 -1.40
N TRP A 133 -2.94 -16.60 -1.89
CA TRP A 133 -3.28 -16.32 -3.30
C TRP A 133 -2.33 -17.04 -4.27
N ALA A 134 -1.02 -17.03 -4.00
CA ALA A 134 -0.03 -17.73 -4.81
C ALA A 134 -0.22 -19.25 -4.80
N ILE A 135 -0.61 -19.84 -3.66
CA ILE A 135 -0.97 -21.26 -3.58
C ILE A 135 -2.20 -21.56 -4.44
N GLY A 136 -3.23 -20.71 -4.36
CA GLY A 136 -4.41 -20.79 -5.24
C GLY A 136 -4.02 -20.72 -6.72
N GLN A 137 -3.15 -19.78 -7.07
CA GLN A 137 -2.63 -19.61 -8.44
C GLN A 137 -1.79 -20.80 -8.90
N CYS A 138 -1.01 -21.41 -8.02
CA CYS A 138 -0.27 -22.63 -8.32
C CYS A 138 -1.23 -23.79 -8.64
N TYR A 139 -2.26 -23.97 -7.80
CA TYR A 139 -3.30 -24.97 -8.04
C TYR A 139 -4.03 -24.72 -9.36
N TRP A 140 -4.44 -23.47 -9.63
CA TRP A 140 -5.03 -23.06 -10.91
C TRP A 140 -4.10 -23.40 -12.08
N THR A 141 -2.83 -23.03 -11.99
CA THR A 141 -1.84 -23.22 -13.07
C THR A 141 -1.65 -24.71 -13.37
N VAL A 142 -1.54 -25.56 -12.34
CA VAL A 142 -1.41 -27.01 -12.52
C VAL A 142 -2.69 -27.60 -13.10
N ALA A 143 -3.85 -27.24 -12.57
CA ALA A 143 -5.11 -27.79 -13.05
C ALA A 143 -5.40 -27.38 -14.50
N HIS A 144 -5.15 -26.12 -14.83
CA HIS A 144 -5.40 -25.59 -16.15
C HIS A 144 -4.41 -26.11 -17.21
N ASN A 145 -3.12 -26.15 -16.87
CA ASN A 145 -2.08 -26.44 -17.86
C ASN A 145 -1.64 -27.92 -17.87
N ALA A 146 -1.64 -28.61 -16.72
CA ALA A 146 -1.19 -30.01 -16.65
C ALA A 146 -2.34 -31.01 -16.79
N PHE A 147 -3.54 -30.67 -16.29
CA PHE A 147 -4.74 -31.51 -16.45
C PHE A 147 -5.63 -31.07 -17.62
N GLU A 148 -5.22 -30.06 -18.38
CA GLU A 148 -5.93 -29.53 -19.55
C GLU A 148 -7.39 -29.16 -19.25
N ASP A 149 -7.69 -28.80 -17.99
CA ASP A 149 -9.03 -28.39 -17.57
C ASP A 149 -9.22 -26.89 -17.90
N PRO A 150 -10.05 -26.54 -18.90
CA PRO A 150 -10.22 -25.15 -19.30
C PRO A 150 -10.81 -24.28 -18.19
N LEU A 151 -11.57 -24.88 -17.26
CA LEU A 151 -12.16 -24.21 -16.08
C LEU A 151 -12.11 -25.16 -14.87
N PRO A 152 -10.97 -25.22 -14.17
CA PRO A 152 -10.79 -26.10 -13.03
C PRO A 152 -11.88 -25.94 -11.97
N ASN A 153 -12.39 -27.04 -11.41
CA ASN A 153 -13.15 -26.96 -10.17
C ASN A 153 -12.19 -26.66 -9.00
N LEU A 154 -12.20 -25.42 -8.52
CA LEU A 154 -11.22 -24.89 -7.58
C LEU A 154 -11.63 -24.98 -6.11
N GLU A 155 -12.43 -25.95 -5.65
CA GLU A 155 -12.92 -25.93 -4.25
C GLU A 155 -11.80 -25.69 -3.21
N LEU A 156 -10.65 -26.35 -3.37
CA LEU A 156 -9.46 -26.13 -2.55
C LEU A 156 -8.69 -24.84 -2.89
N GLY A 157 -8.57 -24.51 -4.18
CA GLY A 157 -7.92 -23.28 -4.64
C GLY A 157 -8.63 -22.01 -4.17
N ASN A 158 -9.96 -22.04 -4.09
CA ASN A 158 -10.82 -20.95 -3.62
C ASN A 158 -10.50 -20.60 -2.17
N ILE A 159 -10.33 -21.60 -1.30
CA ILE A 159 -9.94 -21.39 0.10
C ILE A 159 -8.61 -20.65 0.18
N ALA A 160 -7.64 -21.05 -0.65
CA ALA A 160 -6.32 -20.41 -0.70
C ALA A 160 -6.43 -18.96 -1.22
N TYR A 161 -7.20 -18.72 -2.28
CA TYR A 161 -7.45 -17.37 -2.80
C TYR A 161 -8.13 -16.45 -1.77
N TYR A 162 -9.08 -16.95 -0.96
CA TYR A 162 -9.77 -16.16 0.06
C TYR A 162 -8.89 -15.75 1.25
N LEU A 163 -7.72 -16.37 1.43
CA LEU A 163 -6.75 -15.86 2.41
C LEU A 163 -6.31 -14.43 2.10
N LEU A 164 -6.27 -14.04 0.82
CA LEU A 164 -5.92 -12.68 0.42
C LEU A 164 -6.86 -11.63 1.02
N PRO A 165 -8.18 -11.60 0.72
CA PRO A 165 -9.06 -10.60 1.31
C PRO A 165 -9.13 -10.69 2.83
N VAL A 166 -9.12 -11.91 3.41
CA VAL A 166 -9.14 -12.10 4.87
C VAL A 166 -7.96 -11.44 5.56
N CYS A 167 -6.77 -11.47 4.96
CA CYS A 167 -5.58 -10.86 5.55
C CYS A 167 -5.32 -9.42 5.05
N ALA A 168 -5.53 -9.13 3.78
CA ALA A 168 -5.22 -7.84 3.18
C ALA A 168 -6.18 -6.73 3.62
N ILE A 169 -7.48 -7.00 3.82
CA ILE A 169 -8.42 -6.00 4.35
C ILE A 169 -7.96 -5.45 5.71
N PRO A 170 -7.70 -6.28 6.75
CA PRO A 170 -7.22 -5.76 8.03
C PRO A 170 -5.82 -5.13 7.91
N ALA A 171 -4.93 -5.64 7.05
CA ALA A 171 -3.62 -5.04 6.80
C ALA A 171 -3.74 -3.60 6.25
N LEU A 172 -4.56 -3.42 5.21
CA LEU A 172 -4.82 -2.12 4.59
C LEU A 172 -5.54 -1.18 5.55
N TRP A 173 -6.47 -1.70 6.36
CA TRP A 173 -7.17 -0.92 7.39
C TRP A 173 -6.23 -0.40 8.48
N MET A 174 -5.35 -1.26 9.02
CA MET A 174 -4.33 -0.85 9.99
C MET A 174 -3.42 0.22 9.40
N ARG A 175 -3.01 0.03 8.14
CA ARG A 175 -2.18 1.00 7.42
C ARG A 175 -2.88 2.34 7.22
N ALA A 176 -4.12 2.33 6.74
CA ALA A 176 -4.92 3.54 6.56
C ALA A 176 -5.14 4.27 7.89
N SER A 177 -5.34 3.53 8.98
CA SER A 177 -5.45 4.08 10.34
C SER A 177 -4.16 4.74 10.79
N HIS A 178 -3.01 4.10 10.54
CA HIS A 178 -1.69 4.66 10.85
C HIS A 178 -1.40 5.93 10.04
N LEU A 179 -1.87 6.03 8.80
CA LEU A 179 -1.78 7.26 8.00
C LEU A 179 -2.78 8.35 8.43
N GLY A 180 -3.60 8.11 9.45
CA GLY A 180 -4.60 9.07 9.91
C GLY A 180 -5.83 9.18 9.00
N ALA A 181 -5.99 8.29 8.00
CA ALA A 181 -7.16 8.30 7.11
C ALA A 181 -8.47 7.93 7.85
N ILE A 182 -8.36 7.17 8.94
CA ILE A 182 -9.50 6.62 9.69
C ILE A 182 -9.68 7.29 11.07
N LYS A 183 -8.62 7.87 11.65
CA LYS A 183 -8.66 8.45 12.99
C LYS A 183 -9.65 9.63 13.01
N ASN A 184 -10.74 9.48 13.78
CA ASN A 184 -11.85 10.43 13.96
C ASN A 184 -12.90 10.51 12.83
N ARG A 185 -13.02 9.47 11.99
CA ARG A 185 -14.05 9.43 10.94
C ARG A 185 -14.92 8.18 11.08
N PRO A 186 -16.00 8.18 11.90
CA PRO A 186 -16.97 7.07 11.94
C PRO A 186 -17.57 6.76 10.56
N THR A 187 -17.57 7.74 9.66
CA THR A 187 -17.92 7.60 8.24
C THR A 187 -17.02 6.64 7.47
N ALA A 188 -15.80 6.34 7.93
CA ALA A 188 -14.88 5.41 7.27
C ALA A 188 -15.36 3.95 7.36
N ILE A 189 -15.83 3.53 8.54
CA ILE A 189 -16.37 2.17 8.76
C ILE A 189 -17.70 2.04 8.02
N SER A 190 -18.61 3.01 8.19
CA SER A 190 -19.88 3.01 7.48
C SER A 190 -19.68 3.06 5.96
N GLY A 191 -18.69 3.82 5.47
CA GLY A 191 -18.31 3.85 4.07
C GLY A 191 -17.78 2.52 3.57
N LEU A 192 -16.93 1.84 4.34
CA LEU A 192 -16.44 0.50 3.98
C LEU A 192 -17.56 -0.53 3.93
N VAL A 193 -18.44 -0.53 4.92
CA VAL A 193 -19.62 -1.42 4.96
C VAL A 193 -20.54 -1.12 3.78
N MET A 194 -20.81 0.15 3.48
CA MET A 194 -21.60 0.55 2.32
C MET A 194 -20.95 0.12 1.01
N VAL A 195 -19.64 0.27 0.86
CA VAL A 195 -18.91 -0.19 -0.32
C VAL A 195 -18.97 -1.71 -0.43
N GLY A 196 -18.83 -2.45 0.66
CA GLY A 196 -18.95 -3.91 0.67
C GLY A 196 -20.35 -4.38 0.28
N ILE A 197 -21.40 -3.77 0.86
CA ILE A 197 -22.78 -4.05 0.52
C ILE A 197 -23.07 -3.68 -0.95
N ALA A 198 -22.64 -2.50 -1.40
CA ALA A 198 -22.82 -2.07 -2.78
C ALA A 198 -22.07 -2.97 -3.76
N ALA A 199 -20.81 -3.33 -3.48
CA ALA A 199 -20.02 -4.25 -4.29
C ALA A 199 -20.69 -5.62 -4.41
N PHE A 200 -21.18 -6.15 -3.29
CA PHE A 200 -21.91 -7.41 -3.26
C PHE A 200 -23.21 -7.33 -4.07
N ALA A 201 -24.02 -6.28 -3.84
CA ALA A 201 -25.27 -6.07 -4.55
C ALA A 201 -25.07 -5.85 -6.05
N THR A 202 -24.07 -5.07 -6.45
CA THR A 202 -23.70 -4.82 -7.86
C THR A 202 -23.26 -6.11 -8.53
N THR A 203 -22.41 -6.89 -7.88
CA THR A 203 -21.97 -8.17 -8.45
C THR A 203 -23.13 -9.15 -8.57
N LEU A 204 -23.98 -9.25 -7.54
CA LEU A 204 -25.14 -10.13 -7.56
C LEU A 204 -26.12 -9.75 -8.67
N ALA A 205 -26.43 -8.46 -8.81
CA ALA A 205 -27.26 -7.94 -9.90
C ALA A 205 -26.65 -8.24 -11.26
N PHE A 206 -25.34 -8.04 -11.40
CA PHE A 206 -24.60 -8.33 -12.62
C PHE A 206 -24.71 -9.81 -13.02
N VAL A 207 -24.43 -10.74 -12.11
CA VAL A 207 -24.53 -12.18 -12.38
C VAL A 207 -25.96 -12.59 -12.72
N THR A 208 -26.95 -12.01 -12.04
CA THR A 208 -28.39 -12.27 -12.29
C THR A 208 -28.83 -11.80 -13.67
N ILE A 209 -28.31 -10.67 -14.16
CA ILE A 209 -28.63 -10.13 -15.48
C ILE A 209 -27.87 -10.87 -16.59
N SER A 210 -26.63 -11.29 -16.33
CA SER A 210 -25.72 -11.87 -17.32
C SER A 210 -26.00 -13.34 -17.63
N SER A 211 -26.74 -14.05 -16.77
CA SER A 211 -27.00 -15.49 -16.92
C SER A 211 -28.27 -15.94 -16.19
N SER A 212 -28.96 -16.95 -16.73
CA SER A 212 -29.97 -17.72 -15.99
C SER A 212 -29.28 -18.41 -14.82
N PHE A 213 -29.42 -17.83 -13.63
CA PHE A 213 -28.74 -18.26 -12.40
C PHE A 213 -28.93 -19.77 -12.17
N SER A 214 -27.90 -20.59 -12.46
CA SER A 214 -27.92 -21.98 -12.02
C SER A 214 -27.63 -21.99 -10.51
N THR A 215 -28.46 -22.68 -9.74
CA THR A 215 -28.46 -22.71 -8.26
C THR A 215 -27.26 -23.46 -7.65
N GLY A 216 -26.16 -23.61 -8.37
CA GLY A 216 -24.95 -24.30 -7.92
C GLY A 216 -24.05 -23.45 -7.00
N SER A 217 -23.20 -24.13 -6.22
CA SER A 217 -22.20 -23.51 -5.33
C SER A 217 -21.16 -22.66 -6.07
N GLN A 218 -20.82 -22.99 -7.32
CA GLN A 218 -19.89 -22.23 -8.15
C GLN A 218 -20.37 -20.79 -8.47
N SER A 219 -21.69 -20.58 -8.54
CA SER A 219 -22.28 -19.26 -8.80
C SER A 219 -21.98 -18.28 -7.66
N TRP A 220 -22.00 -18.75 -6.42
CA TRP A 220 -21.71 -17.91 -5.25
C TRP A 220 -20.24 -17.51 -5.17
N VAL A 221 -19.34 -18.47 -5.42
CA VAL A 221 -17.89 -18.20 -5.44
C VAL A 221 -17.57 -17.13 -6.50
N SER A 222 -18.17 -17.24 -7.68
CA SER A 222 -18.01 -16.29 -8.79
C SER A 222 -18.44 -14.87 -8.41
N VAL A 223 -19.50 -14.71 -7.60
CA VAL A 223 -19.93 -13.40 -7.08
C VAL A 223 -18.95 -12.86 -6.03
N MET A 224 -18.39 -13.73 -5.19
CA MET A 224 -17.55 -13.30 -4.08
C MET A 224 -16.19 -12.75 -4.54
N TYR A 225 -15.62 -13.23 -5.66
CA TYR A 225 -14.35 -12.72 -6.19
C TYR A 225 -14.35 -11.21 -6.46
N PRO A 226 -15.13 -10.68 -7.42
CA PRO A 226 -15.13 -9.26 -7.72
C PRO A 226 -15.64 -8.43 -6.53
N THR A 227 -16.55 -8.97 -5.72
CA THR A 227 -17.00 -8.31 -4.48
C THR A 227 -15.85 -8.05 -3.52
N THR A 228 -15.07 -9.09 -3.20
CA THR A 228 -13.94 -8.97 -2.27
C THR A 228 -12.84 -8.07 -2.84
N SER A 229 -12.60 -8.12 -4.14
CA SER A 229 -11.62 -7.26 -4.82
C SER A 229 -12.03 -5.79 -4.86
N MET A 230 -13.33 -5.48 -5.05
CA MET A 230 -13.85 -4.11 -4.94
C MET A 230 -13.63 -3.56 -3.53
N VAL A 231 -13.90 -4.37 -2.50
CA VAL A 231 -13.66 -3.98 -1.10
C VAL A 231 -12.17 -3.71 -0.88
N LEU A 232 -11.28 -4.59 -1.35
CA LEU A 232 -9.84 -4.39 -1.27
C LEU A 232 -9.39 -3.11 -1.99
N ALA A 233 -9.87 -2.86 -3.20
CA ALA A 233 -9.55 -1.66 -3.97
C ALA A 233 -10.01 -0.39 -3.24
N ALA A 234 -11.20 -0.41 -2.63
CA ALA A 234 -11.71 0.72 -1.87
C ALA A 234 -10.92 0.99 -0.59
N VAL A 235 -10.57 -0.04 0.19
CA VAL A 235 -9.73 0.13 1.40
C VAL A 235 -8.34 0.62 1.00
N ALA A 236 -7.77 0.09 -0.09
CA ALA A 236 -6.48 0.54 -0.61
C ALA A 236 -6.51 1.99 -1.11
N ALA A 237 -7.62 2.44 -1.71
CA ALA A 237 -7.77 3.81 -2.19
C ALA A 237 -8.13 4.81 -1.08
N MET A 238 -8.60 4.35 0.08
CA MET A 238 -9.07 5.22 1.17
C MET A 238 -8.06 6.33 1.55
N PRO A 239 -6.75 6.07 1.75
CA PRO A 239 -5.82 7.14 2.09
C PRO A 239 -5.70 8.20 0.98
N ILE A 240 -5.83 7.82 -0.30
CA ILE A 240 -5.82 8.76 -1.43
C ILE A 240 -7.02 9.71 -1.34
N LEU A 241 -8.21 9.16 -1.04
CA LEU A 241 -9.45 9.91 -0.90
C LEU A 241 -9.41 10.86 0.31
N THR A 242 -8.65 10.53 1.35
CA THR A 242 -8.46 11.39 2.52
C THR A 242 -7.24 12.32 2.42
N ALA A 243 -6.72 12.53 1.20
CA ALA A 243 -5.54 13.36 0.92
C ALA A 243 -4.22 12.89 1.57
N GLN A 244 -4.16 11.64 2.05
CA GLN A 244 -2.95 10.98 2.56
C GLN A 244 -2.32 10.15 1.44
N ARG A 245 -1.72 10.87 0.47
CA ARG A 245 -1.16 10.26 -0.74
C ARG A 245 0.28 9.86 -0.51
N ASP A 246 0.56 8.56 -0.55
CA ASP A 246 1.91 8.05 -0.73
C ASP A 246 1.96 7.06 -1.90
N LEU A 247 3.18 6.83 -2.41
CA LEU A 247 3.41 6.01 -3.60
C LEU A 247 2.91 4.57 -3.38
N MET A 248 3.13 4.01 -2.19
CA MET A 248 2.66 2.67 -1.85
C MET A 248 1.14 2.57 -1.91
N THR A 249 0.39 3.55 -1.39
CA THR A 249 -1.08 3.56 -1.47
C THR A 249 -1.55 3.60 -2.93
N LEU A 250 -0.91 4.43 -3.77
CA LEU A 250 -1.22 4.48 -5.19
C LEU A 250 -1.01 3.12 -5.87
N VAL A 251 0.15 2.49 -5.64
CA VAL A 251 0.49 1.20 -6.22
C VAL A 251 -0.49 0.11 -5.77
N LEU A 252 -0.82 0.06 -4.47
CA LEU A 252 -1.80 -0.91 -3.94
C LEU A 252 -3.19 -0.69 -4.55
N ALA A 253 -3.66 0.56 -4.62
CA ALA A 253 -4.97 0.88 -5.21
C ALA A 253 -5.04 0.49 -6.69
N VAL A 254 -3.99 0.76 -7.47
CA VAL A 254 -3.89 0.33 -8.87
C VAL A 254 -3.90 -1.20 -8.97
N GLY A 255 -3.12 -1.89 -8.14
CA GLY A 255 -3.06 -3.36 -8.13
C GLY A 255 -4.42 -4.00 -7.86
N PHE A 256 -5.09 -3.61 -6.78
CA PHE A 256 -6.42 -4.15 -6.44
C PHE A 256 -7.52 -3.73 -7.43
N SER A 257 -7.38 -2.57 -8.08
CA SER A 257 -8.29 -2.19 -9.17
C SER A 257 -8.11 -3.10 -10.39
N GLY A 258 -6.86 -3.44 -10.73
CA GLY A 258 -6.55 -4.44 -11.76
C GLY A 258 -7.15 -5.81 -11.44
N LEU A 259 -6.98 -6.27 -10.19
CA LEU A 259 -7.59 -7.50 -9.70
C LEU A 259 -9.13 -7.48 -9.89
N THR A 260 -9.78 -6.39 -9.46
CA THR A 260 -11.23 -6.21 -9.59
C THR A 260 -11.70 -6.31 -11.03
N ILE A 261 -11.02 -5.63 -11.97
CA ILE A 261 -11.37 -5.65 -13.39
C ILE A 261 -11.25 -7.07 -13.95
N SER A 262 -10.20 -7.80 -13.58
CA SER A 262 -10.01 -9.19 -13.98
C SER A 262 -11.06 -10.13 -13.41
N ASP A 263 -11.47 -9.96 -12.15
CA ASP A 263 -12.53 -10.77 -11.55
C ASP A 263 -13.88 -10.55 -12.26
N PHE A 264 -14.23 -9.31 -12.61
CA PHE A 264 -15.42 -9.03 -13.42
C PHE A 264 -15.32 -9.66 -14.81
N ALA A 265 -14.17 -9.54 -15.47
CA ALA A 265 -13.95 -10.14 -16.78
C ALA A 265 -14.04 -11.67 -16.72
N PHE A 266 -13.51 -12.28 -15.65
CA PHE A 266 -13.65 -13.72 -15.38
C PHE A 266 -15.12 -14.10 -15.26
N VAL A 267 -15.90 -13.42 -14.43
CA VAL A 267 -17.34 -13.67 -14.28
C VAL A 267 -18.09 -13.54 -15.60
N ILE A 268 -17.79 -12.51 -16.41
CA ILE A 268 -18.40 -12.34 -17.74
C ILE A 268 -18.14 -13.57 -18.61
N VAL A 269 -16.90 -14.02 -18.67
CA VAL A 269 -16.53 -15.15 -19.51
C VAL A 269 -17.14 -16.44 -19.00
N THR A 270 -17.10 -16.71 -17.69
CA THR A 270 -17.61 -17.96 -17.12
C THR A 270 -19.14 -18.05 -17.15
N THR A 271 -19.83 -16.92 -17.18
CA THR A 271 -21.31 -16.87 -17.29
C THR A 271 -21.81 -16.79 -18.73
N SER A 272 -20.92 -16.54 -19.71
CA SER A 272 -21.29 -16.45 -21.12
C SER A 272 -21.49 -17.84 -21.74
N PRO A 273 -22.66 -18.12 -22.37
CA PRO A 273 -22.88 -19.38 -23.07
C PRO A 273 -21.84 -19.60 -24.18
N GLY A 274 -21.19 -20.76 -24.18
CA GLY A 274 -20.23 -21.14 -25.23
C GLY A 274 -18.81 -20.58 -25.08
N ALA A 275 -18.46 -20.04 -23.92
CA ALA A 275 -17.07 -19.66 -23.64
C ALA A 275 -16.15 -20.89 -23.64
N ALA A 276 -15.24 -20.96 -24.61
CA ALA A 276 -14.28 -22.06 -24.77
C ALA A 276 -13.01 -21.91 -23.90
N GLY A 277 -12.93 -20.84 -23.09
CA GLY A 277 -11.78 -20.53 -22.23
C GLY A 277 -11.68 -19.03 -21.93
N LEU A 278 -10.71 -18.66 -21.09
CA LEU A 278 -10.44 -17.27 -20.74
C LEU A 278 -9.65 -16.58 -21.87
N PRO A 279 -10.17 -15.48 -22.46
CA PRO A 279 -9.38 -14.66 -23.37
C PRO A 279 -8.15 -14.12 -22.63
N ALA A 280 -6.97 -14.14 -23.26
CA ALA A 280 -5.72 -13.68 -22.62
C ALA A 280 -5.78 -12.24 -22.08
N GLY A 281 -6.69 -11.39 -22.59
CA GLY A 281 -6.91 -10.04 -22.08
C GLY A 281 -7.55 -10.00 -20.69
N THR A 282 -8.35 -10.99 -20.30
CA THR A 282 -9.07 -10.98 -19.01
C THR A 282 -8.12 -11.24 -17.83
N THR A 283 -6.95 -11.82 -18.07
CA THR A 283 -5.94 -12.14 -17.05
C THR A 283 -4.90 -11.03 -16.85
N LEU A 284 -4.90 -9.98 -17.68
CA LEU A 284 -3.95 -8.87 -17.57
C LEU A 284 -4.09 -8.08 -16.26
N GLY A 285 -5.29 -7.99 -15.69
CA GLY A 285 -5.52 -7.34 -14.41
C GLY A 285 -4.93 -8.13 -13.22
N TYR A 286 -4.97 -9.47 -13.26
CA TYR A 286 -4.27 -10.32 -12.28
C TYR A 286 -2.74 -10.14 -12.37
N LEU A 287 -2.20 -10.03 -13.58
CA LEU A 287 -0.79 -9.74 -13.77
C LEU A 287 -0.41 -8.34 -13.24
N LEU A 288 -1.21 -7.32 -13.54
CA LEU A 288 -1.05 -5.97 -12.99
C LEU A 288 -1.10 -5.99 -11.45
N PHE A 289 -2.04 -6.74 -10.88
CA PHE A 289 -2.18 -6.92 -9.43
C PHE A 289 -0.91 -7.48 -8.80
N THR A 290 -0.44 -8.65 -9.25
CA THR A 290 0.72 -9.33 -8.65
C THR A 290 2.00 -8.50 -8.76
N LEU A 291 2.18 -7.81 -9.88
CA LEU A 291 3.30 -6.91 -10.07
C LEU A 291 3.22 -5.66 -9.19
N ALA A 292 2.04 -5.06 -9.06
CA ALA A 292 1.83 -3.95 -8.14
C ALA A 292 2.10 -4.37 -6.69
N MET A 293 1.74 -5.59 -6.28
CA MET A 293 2.06 -6.13 -4.96
C MET A 293 3.57 -6.30 -4.77
N CYS A 294 4.29 -6.75 -5.81
CA CYS A 294 5.76 -6.82 -5.79
C CYS A 294 6.39 -5.43 -5.60
N CYS A 295 5.95 -4.43 -6.38
CA CYS A 295 6.37 -3.04 -6.22
C CYS A 295 6.06 -2.51 -4.82
N ALA A 296 4.86 -2.75 -4.30
CA ALA A 296 4.46 -2.33 -2.97
C ALA A 296 5.32 -2.98 -1.88
N ALA A 297 5.66 -4.27 -2.02
CA ALA A 297 6.55 -4.98 -1.11
C ALA A 297 7.95 -4.35 -1.10
N VAL A 298 8.51 -4.05 -2.27
CA VAL A 298 9.80 -3.37 -2.39
C VAL A 298 9.77 -1.98 -1.76
N ILE A 299 8.75 -1.17 -2.05
CA ILE A 299 8.58 0.17 -1.43
C ILE A 299 8.49 0.06 0.10
N THR A 300 7.83 -0.97 0.61
CA THR A 300 7.69 -1.20 2.07
C THR A 300 9.01 -1.63 2.72
N SER A 301 9.89 -2.31 1.97
CA SER A 301 11.15 -2.83 2.48
C SER A 301 12.26 -1.78 2.65
N VAL A 302 12.08 -0.58 2.09
CA VAL A 302 13.04 0.52 2.20
C VAL A 302 12.98 1.10 3.63
N PRO A 303 14.08 1.04 4.41
CA PRO A 303 14.11 1.59 5.76
C PRO A 303 13.74 3.07 5.74
N ARG A 304 12.75 3.48 6.55
CA ARG A 304 12.47 4.90 6.78
C ARG A 304 13.47 5.47 7.77
N THR A 305 14.74 5.48 7.39
CA THR A 305 15.77 6.19 8.13
C THR A 305 15.42 7.68 8.11
N VAL A 306 15.24 8.29 9.30
CA VAL A 306 15.39 9.75 9.56
C VAL A 306 14.16 10.68 9.53
N ARG A 307 12.92 10.21 9.36
CA ARG A 307 11.76 11.14 9.55
C ARG A 307 11.34 11.34 11.01
N SER A 308 11.60 10.37 11.89
CA SER A 308 11.23 10.45 13.31
C SER A 308 12.10 11.42 14.12
N SER A 309 13.38 11.56 13.78
CA SER A 309 14.32 12.42 14.51
C SER A 309 13.94 13.90 14.41
N VAL A 310 13.48 14.36 13.25
CA VAL A 310 13.06 15.77 13.04
C VAL A 310 11.72 16.08 13.70
N SER A 311 10.78 15.12 13.69
CA SER A 311 9.48 15.29 14.36
C SER A 311 9.64 15.28 15.88
N ASN A 312 10.49 14.41 16.44
CA ASN A 312 10.76 14.39 17.87
C ASN A 312 11.54 15.62 18.31
N ALA A 313 12.50 16.10 17.51
CA ALA A 313 13.21 17.35 17.79
C ALA A 313 12.27 18.57 17.80
N LYS A 314 11.26 18.61 16.92
CA LYS A 314 10.24 19.68 16.94
C LYS A 314 9.32 19.61 18.16
N THR A 315 8.94 18.40 18.58
CA THR A 315 8.11 18.21 19.79
C THR A 315 8.90 18.54 21.06
N ASP A 316 10.17 18.14 21.15
CA ASP A 316 11.05 18.47 22.26
C ASP A 316 11.42 19.96 22.30
N SER A 317 11.63 20.60 21.14
CA SER A 317 11.83 22.05 21.06
C SER A 317 10.59 22.79 21.55
N ARG A 318 9.40 22.37 21.12
CA ARG A 318 8.14 23.00 21.55
C ARG A 318 7.86 22.78 23.03
N ALA A 319 8.19 21.59 23.57
CA ALA A 319 8.10 21.31 25.00
C ALA A 319 9.09 22.17 25.81
N ARG A 320 10.32 22.35 25.31
CA ARG A 320 11.32 23.24 25.91
C ARG A 320 10.90 24.71 25.86
N ASP A 321 10.43 25.21 24.72
CA ASP A 321 9.96 26.60 24.59
C ASP A 321 8.78 26.88 25.53
N MET A 322 7.87 25.91 25.66
CA MET A 322 6.72 26.02 26.57
C MET A 322 7.14 25.97 28.04
N SER A 323 8.19 25.20 28.38
CA SER A 323 8.77 25.22 29.73
C SER A 323 9.49 26.55 30.03
N GLN A 324 10.15 27.16 29.03
CA GLN A 324 10.82 28.44 29.18
C GLN A 324 9.84 29.61 29.32
N SER A 325 8.73 29.61 28.59
CA SER A 325 7.68 30.63 28.75
C SER A 325 7.05 30.58 30.14
N LEU A 326 6.82 29.39 30.69
CA LEU A 326 6.27 29.22 32.04
C LEU A 326 7.23 29.71 33.15
N SER A 327 8.55 29.56 32.96
CA SER A 327 9.54 30.07 33.91
C SER A 327 9.76 31.59 33.84
N THR A 328 9.34 32.26 32.75
CA THR A 328 9.60 33.70 32.54
C THR A 328 8.45 34.59 33.04
N GLU A 329 7.23 34.05 33.20
CA GLU A 329 6.07 34.75 33.79
C GLU A 329 6.01 34.73 35.33
N ALA A 330 7.01 34.16 36.01
CA ALA A 330 7.05 34.06 37.47
C ALA A 330 7.84 35.17 38.22
N PRO A 331 7.72 36.47 37.89
CA PRO A 331 8.03 37.51 38.89
C PRO A 331 6.99 38.64 38.89
N ALA A 332 5.90 38.51 39.64
CA ALA A 332 5.07 39.67 40.06
C ALA A 332 3.97 39.39 41.10
N LEU A 333 3.70 38.14 41.49
CA LEU A 333 2.78 37.86 42.60
C LEU A 333 3.58 37.88 43.91
N GLY A 334 3.80 39.09 44.42
CA GLY A 334 4.35 39.34 45.75
C GLY A 334 3.53 38.59 46.79
N VAL A 335 4.12 37.53 47.33
CA VAL A 335 3.64 36.87 48.55
C VAL A 335 3.99 37.83 49.70
N PRO A 336 3.01 38.38 50.42
CA PRO A 336 3.28 39.25 51.56
C PRO A 336 4.01 38.46 52.64
N ASP A 337 5.07 39.08 53.16
CA ASP A 337 5.96 38.56 54.19
C ASP A 337 5.14 38.17 55.45
N PRO A 338 5.25 36.93 55.97
CA PRO A 338 4.58 36.55 57.20
C PRO A 338 5.22 37.27 58.39
N SER A 339 4.46 38.17 59.02
CA SER A 339 4.84 38.90 60.21
C SER A 339 5.31 37.96 61.33
N PRO A 340 6.37 38.31 62.08
CA PRO A 340 6.83 37.50 63.21
C PRO A 340 5.81 37.48 64.35
N PRO A 341 5.70 36.37 65.10
CA PRO A 341 4.73 36.21 66.18
C PRO A 341 5.05 37.16 67.34
N SER A 342 4.07 37.97 67.74
CA SER A 342 4.17 38.85 68.90
C SER A 342 4.16 38.01 70.19
N SER A 343 5.28 38.00 70.89
CA SER A 343 5.37 37.56 72.29
C SER A 343 4.58 38.53 73.18
N VAL A 344 3.51 38.05 73.80
CA VAL A 344 2.78 38.75 74.87
C VAL A 344 3.18 38.11 76.21
N PRO A 345 3.48 38.91 77.26
CA PRO A 345 3.89 38.45 78.58
C PRO A 345 2.77 37.81 79.41
#